data_AF-A0A9X1ZEX1-F1
#
_entry.id   AF-A0A9X1ZEX1-F1
#
_cell.length_a   1.000
_cell.length_b   1.000
_cell.length_c   1.000
_cell.angle_alpha   90.00
_cell.angle_beta   90.00
_cell.angle_gamma   90.00
#
_symmetry.space_group_name_H-M   'P 1'
#
loop_
_entity.id
_entity.type
_entity.pdbx_description
1 polymer ?
#
loop_
_entity_poly.entity_id
_entity_poly.type
_entity_poly.pdbx_seq_one_letter_code
_entity_poly.pdbx_strand_id
1 'polypeptide(L)'
;MHKHRYKYSAEFIYTVLSEFEASTSKPREFFDTQEVNSQTVYMWRTKFGKMTEKQIADYRKMEERSSQLRVENQKLQRKLDAVSDFFLREFPDDKIRRGYARRLYQQGPLGQTEACELLIVKRNSFYKRKEQ
;
A
#
# COMPACT_ATOMS: atom_id res chain seq x y z
N MET A 1 16.12 -10.48 5.91
CA MET A 1 16.65 -10.35 4.53
C MET A 1 15.55 -9.78 3.65
N HIS A 2 15.67 -8.52 3.24
CA HIS A 2 14.73 -7.94 2.26
C HIS A 2 15.07 -8.51 0.89
N LYS A 3 14.15 -9.29 0.33
CA LYS A 3 14.26 -9.83 -1.03
C LYS A 3 14.20 -8.62 -1.97
N HIS A 4 15.29 -8.29 -2.65
CA HIS A 4 15.26 -7.23 -3.66
C HIS A 4 14.18 -7.58 -4.69
N ARG A 5 13.16 -6.72 -4.80
CA ARG A 5 12.02 -6.92 -5.71
C ARG A 5 12.43 -6.88 -7.18
N TYR A 6 13.57 -6.26 -7.47
CA TYR A 6 14.10 -6.09 -8.81
C TYR A 6 15.38 -6.90 -8.99
N LYS A 7 15.40 -7.77 -10.02
CA LYS A 7 16.56 -8.58 -10.41
C LYS A 7 17.68 -7.75 -11.04
N TYR A 8 17.33 -6.67 -11.73
CA TYR A 8 18.26 -5.85 -12.51
C TYR A 8 18.41 -4.44 -11.90
N SER A 9 19.56 -3.80 -12.06
CA SER A 9 19.79 -2.43 -11.57
C SER A 9 19.01 -1.38 -12.37
N ALA A 10 18.99 -0.12 -11.91
CA ALA A 10 18.28 0.95 -12.62
C ALA A 10 19.05 1.40 -13.87
N GLU A 11 20.38 1.46 -13.72
CA GLU A 11 21.37 1.70 -14.77
C GLU A 11 21.18 0.71 -15.91
N PHE A 12 21.14 -0.60 -15.59
CA PHE A 12 20.98 -1.64 -16.60
C PHE A 12 19.66 -1.52 -17.37
N ILE A 13 18.55 -1.26 -16.68
CA ILE A 13 17.26 -1.04 -17.36
C ILE A 13 17.32 0.17 -18.29
N TYR A 14 17.87 1.28 -17.81
CA TYR A 14 17.96 2.51 -18.59
C TYR A 14 18.80 2.29 -19.85
N THR A 15 19.95 1.61 -19.73
CA THR A 15 20.80 1.26 -20.86
C THR A 15 20.07 0.38 -21.86
N VAL A 16 19.45 -0.71 -21.42
CA VAL A 16 18.70 -1.62 -22.33
C VAL A 16 17.56 -0.88 -23.03
N LEU A 17 16.83 0.00 -22.34
CA LEU A 17 15.76 0.77 -22.98
C LEU A 17 16.28 1.78 -24.00
N SER A 18 17.37 2.48 -23.66
CA SER A 18 18.01 3.45 -24.56
C SER A 18 18.55 2.77 -25.83
N GLU A 19 19.22 1.64 -25.68
CA GLU A 19 19.74 0.85 -26.80
C GLU A 19 18.60 0.24 -27.63
N PHE A 20 17.52 -0.23 -27.00
CA PHE A 20 16.36 -0.75 -27.71
C PHE A 20 15.68 0.32 -28.57
N GLU A 21 15.52 1.54 -28.03
CA GLU A 21 14.93 2.68 -28.76
C GLU A 21 15.84 3.20 -29.89
N ALA A 22 17.15 3.12 -29.72
CA ALA A 22 18.14 3.48 -30.74
C ALA A 22 18.35 2.38 -31.81
N SER A 23 18.00 1.14 -31.51
CA SER A 23 18.26 0.01 -32.41
C SER A 23 17.36 0.03 -33.65
N THR A 24 18.00 -0.03 -34.83
CA THR A 24 17.37 -0.38 -36.12
C THR A 24 17.30 -1.90 -36.34
N SER A 25 17.85 -2.69 -35.42
CA SER A 25 18.04 -4.14 -35.51
C SER A 25 16.74 -4.93 -35.32
N LYS A 26 16.71 -6.18 -35.81
CA LYS A 26 15.59 -7.09 -35.57
C LYS A 26 15.45 -7.36 -34.06
N PRO A 27 14.24 -7.25 -33.47
CA PRO A 27 14.03 -7.33 -32.02
C PRO A 27 14.65 -8.57 -31.36
N ARG A 28 14.68 -9.71 -32.08
CA ARG A 28 15.13 -11.00 -31.54
C ARG A 28 16.62 -11.03 -31.19
N GLU A 29 17.47 -10.51 -32.08
CA GLU A 29 18.93 -10.46 -31.87
C GLU A 29 19.30 -9.52 -30.71
N PHE A 30 18.51 -8.46 -30.51
CA PHE A 30 18.69 -7.54 -29.38
C PHE A 30 18.44 -8.23 -28.03
N PHE A 31 17.33 -8.96 -27.91
CA PHE A 31 16.96 -9.66 -26.68
C PHE A 31 17.96 -10.78 -26.31
N ASP A 32 18.44 -11.51 -27.31
CA ASP A 32 19.44 -12.57 -27.12
C ASP A 32 20.79 -11.98 -26.67
N THR A 33 21.21 -10.83 -27.22
CA THR A 33 22.47 -10.16 -26.86
C THR A 33 22.46 -9.62 -25.42
N GLN A 34 21.32 -9.09 -24.98
CA GLN A 34 21.19 -8.47 -23.65
C GLN A 34 20.87 -9.49 -22.54
N GLU A 35 20.67 -10.77 -22.89
CA GLU A 35 20.17 -11.81 -21.97
C GLU A 35 18.86 -11.41 -21.24
N VAL A 36 18.02 -10.60 -21.90
CA VAL A 36 16.73 -10.15 -21.37
C VAL A 36 15.63 -10.59 -22.33
N ASN A 37 14.62 -11.28 -21.82
CA ASN A 37 13.48 -11.66 -22.65
C ASN A 37 12.69 -10.44 -23.15
N SER A 38 12.08 -10.59 -24.32
CA SER A 38 11.30 -9.54 -24.98
C SER A 38 10.20 -8.96 -24.09
N GLN A 39 9.47 -9.83 -23.38
CA GLN A 39 8.38 -9.45 -22.49
C GLN A 39 8.83 -8.49 -21.37
N THR A 40 10.02 -8.73 -20.82
CA THR A 40 10.62 -7.91 -19.76
C THR A 40 10.96 -6.53 -20.29
N VAL A 41 11.56 -6.45 -21.48
CA VAL A 41 11.88 -5.16 -22.13
C VAL A 41 10.61 -4.38 -22.47
N TYR A 42 9.57 -5.03 -23.00
CA TYR A 42 8.28 -4.37 -23.27
C TYR A 42 7.60 -3.87 -21.99
N MET A 43 7.65 -4.64 -20.90
CA MET A 43 7.16 -4.22 -19.60
C MET A 43 7.95 -3.01 -19.08
N TRP A 44 9.29 -3.03 -19.18
CA TRP A 44 10.13 -1.91 -18.80
C TRP A 44 9.85 -0.68 -19.65
N ARG A 45 9.65 -0.83 -20.95
CA ARG A 45 9.30 0.30 -21.83
C ARG A 45 7.98 0.94 -21.40
N THR A 46 6.99 0.12 -21.09
CA THR A 46 5.68 0.60 -20.60
C THR A 46 5.81 1.33 -19.26
N LYS A 47 6.67 0.83 -18.37
CA LYS A 47 6.79 1.33 -16.99
C LYS A 47 7.79 2.47 -16.82
N PHE A 48 8.86 2.49 -17.62
CA PHE A 48 10.07 3.29 -17.43
C PHE A 48 10.52 4.02 -18.70
N GLY A 49 9.91 3.79 -19.87
CA GLY A 49 10.43 4.29 -21.16
C GLY A 49 10.56 5.81 -21.29
N LYS A 50 9.91 6.59 -20.42
CA LYS A 50 10.04 8.07 -20.38
C LYS A 50 10.81 8.57 -19.15
N MET A 51 11.49 7.67 -18.45
CA MET A 51 12.18 7.96 -17.20
C MET A 51 13.69 7.95 -17.41
N THR A 52 14.39 8.87 -16.76
CA THR A 52 15.84 8.79 -16.60
C THR A 52 16.22 7.68 -15.63
N GLU A 53 17.47 7.24 -15.65
CA GLU A 53 18.02 6.30 -14.68
C GLU A 53 17.68 6.68 -13.22
N LYS A 54 17.89 7.95 -12.85
CA LYS A 54 17.56 8.46 -11.52
C LYS A 54 16.08 8.30 -11.21
N GLN A 55 15.20 8.63 -12.16
CA GLN A 55 13.75 8.47 -11.98
C GLN A 55 13.35 7.00 -11.83
N ILE A 56 14.02 6.08 -12.54
CA ILE A 56 13.82 4.63 -12.38
C ILE A 56 14.24 4.19 -10.97
N ALA A 57 15.40 4.64 -10.49
CA ALA A 57 15.88 4.33 -9.15
C ALA A 57 14.93 4.85 -8.06
N ASP A 58 14.48 6.11 -8.16
CA ASP A 58 13.55 6.72 -7.21
C ASP A 58 12.17 6.05 -7.25
N TYR A 59 11.66 5.73 -8.44
CA TYR A 59 10.41 4.99 -8.59
C TYR A 59 10.46 3.64 -7.86
N ARG A 60 11.56 2.90 -8.02
CA ARG A 60 11.74 1.60 -7.37
C ARG A 60 11.77 1.71 -5.85
N LYS A 61 12.48 2.70 -5.30
CA LYS A 61 12.48 2.98 -3.85
C LYS A 61 11.07 3.29 -3.34
N MET A 62 10.31 4.10 -4.08
CA MET A 62 8.92 4.42 -3.72
C MET A 62 8.01 3.19 -3.78
N GLU A 63 8.20 2.32 -4.77
CA GLU A 63 7.42 1.10 -4.90
C GLU A 63 7.73 0.08 -3.80
N GLU A 64 8.99 -0.01 -3.38
CA GLU A 64 9.42 -0.83 -2.23
C GLU A 64 8.80 -0.30 -0.93
N ARG A 65 8.91 1.01 -0.68
CA ARG A 65 8.28 1.65 0.48
C ARG A 65 6.76 1.47 0.48
N SER A 66 6.11 1.61 -0.67
CA SER A 66 4.67 1.36 -0.82
C SER A 66 4.31 -0.09 -0.47
N SER A 67 5.13 -1.06 -0.92
CA SER A 67 4.93 -2.47 -0.58
C SER A 67 5.07 -2.73 0.92
N GLN A 68 6.08 -2.14 1.57
CA GLN A 68 6.28 -2.25 3.01
C GLN A 68 5.09 -1.67 3.79
N LEU A 69 4.66 -0.46 3.43
CA LEU A 69 3.48 0.19 4.03
C LEU A 69 2.20 -0.62 3.86
N ARG A 70 2.00 -1.29 2.71
CA ARG A 70 0.85 -2.20 2.52
C ARG A 70 0.88 -3.37 3.50
N VAL A 71 2.04 -3.98 3.71
CA VAL A 71 2.21 -5.09 4.67
C VAL A 71 1.96 -4.62 6.09
N GLU A 72 2.50 -3.45 6.47
CA GLU A 72 2.27 -2.85 7.77
C GLU A 72 0.80 -2.50 8.01
N ASN A 73 0.13 -1.89 7.02
CA ASN A 73 -1.30 -1.59 7.09
C ASN A 73 -2.13 -2.87 7.23
N GLN A 74 -1.83 -3.94 6.50
CA GLN A 74 -2.52 -5.22 6.68
C GLN A 74 -2.34 -5.78 8.10
N LYS A 75 -1.14 -5.63 8.68
CA LYS A 75 -0.87 -6.06 10.05
C LYS A 75 -1.64 -5.21 11.08
N LEU A 76 -1.70 -3.89 10.88
CA LEU A 76 -2.47 -2.99 11.73
C LEU A 76 -3.97 -3.28 11.62
N GLN A 77 -4.48 -3.53 10.41
CA GLN A 77 -5.88 -3.90 10.21
C GLN A 77 -6.24 -5.17 10.98
N ARG A 78 -5.42 -6.23 10.88
CA ARG A 78 -5.66 -7.48 11.65
C ARG A 78 -5.69 -7.24 13.16
N LYS A 79 -4.86 -6.33 13.68
CA LYS A 79 -4.89 -5.96 15.10
C LYS A 79 -6.16 -5.19 15.45
N LEU A 80 -6.56 -4.24 14.60
CA LEU A 80 -7.80 -3.48 14.76
C LEU A 80 -9.02 -4.41 14.77
N ASP A 81 -9.08 -5.37 13.86
CA ASP A 81 -10.15 -6.37 13.78
C ASP A 81 -10.19 -7.20 15.07
N ALA A 82 -9.04 -7.68 15.55
CA ALA A 82 -8.96 -8.45 16.80
C ALA A 82 -9.42 -7.64 18.04
N VAL A 83 -9.07 -6.36 18.11
CA VAL A 83 -9.51 -5.47 19.19
C VAL A 83 -11.02 -5.19 19.08
N SER A 84 -11.52 -4.97 17.88
CA SER A 84 -12.95 -4.73 17.63
C SER A 84 -13.78 -5.96 18.01
N ASP A 85 -13.32 -7.16 17.63
CA ASP A 85 -13.90 -8.45 18.01
C ASP A 85 -13.91 -8.65 19.53
N PHE A 86 -12.82 -8.30 20.21
CA PHE A 86 -12.75 -8.34 21.67
C PHE A 86 -13.82 -7.44 22.30
N PHE A 87 -13.92 -6.18 21.87
CA PHE A 87 -14.94 -5.27 22.39
C PHE A 87 -16.37 -5.73 22.10
N LEU A 88 -16.60 -6.34 20.94
CA LEU A 88 -17.91 -6.89 20.59
C LEU A 88 -18.33 -8.04 21.52
N ARG A 89 -17.38 -8.91 21.89
CA ARG A 89 -17.60 -10.05 22.77
C ARG A 89 -17.76 -9.64 24.23
N GLU A 90 -16.88 -8.79 24.74
CA GLU A 90 -16.88 -8.38 26.16
C GLU A 90 -17.99 -7.37 26.47
N PHE A 91 -18.35 -6.53 25.51
CA PHE A 91 -19.39 -5.50 25.68
C PHE A 91 -20.46 -5.68 24.61
N PRO A 92 -21.34 -6.70 24.70
CA PRO A 92 -22.37 -6.96 23.70
C PRO A 92 -23.45 -5.86 23.63
N ASP A 93 -23.63 -5.08 24.71
CA ASP A 93 -24.57 -3.95 24.73
C ASP A 93 -24.03 -2.74 23.94
N ASP A 94 -24.76 -2.39 22.89
CA ASP A 94 -24.50 -1.25 22.02
C ASP A 94 -24.53 0.11 22.76
N LYS A 95 -25.30 0.24 23.85
CA LYS A 95 -25.31 1.47 24.67
C LYS A 95 -23.97 1.64 25.41
N ILE A 96 -23.40 0.55 25.90
CA ILE A 96 -22.11 0.55 26.60
C ILE A 96 -20.99 0.90 25.62
N ARG A 97 -20.95 0.23 24.45
CA ARG A 97 -19.96 0.53 23.39
C ARG A 97 -20.04 1.98 22.91
N ARG A 98 -21.25 2.55 22.77
CA ARG A 98 -21.45 4.00 22.51
C ARG A 98 -20.87 4.91 23.58
N GLY A 99 -20.97 4.53 24.85
CA GLY A 99 -20.37 5.28 25.96
C GLY A 99 -18.84 5.30 25.87
N TYR A 100 -18.22 4.16 25.57
CA TYR A 100 -16.78 4.07 25.36
C TYR A 100 -16.32 4.84 24.12
N ALA A 101 -17.06 4.78 23.01
CA ALA A 101 -16.70 5.51 21.79
C ALA A 101 -16.69 7.02 22.01
N ARG A 102 -17.68 7.52 22.77
CA ARG A 102 -17.71 8.92 23.19
C ARG A 102 -16.54 9.30 24.08
N ARG A 103 -16.20 8.46 25.06
CA ARG A 103 -15.02 8.70 25.92
C ARG A 103 -13.72 8.74 25.13
N LEU A 104 -13.50 7.79 24.22
CA LEU A 104 -12.31 7.75 23.37
C LEU A 104 -12.20 8.97 22.46
N TYR A 105 -13.31 9.41 21.88
CA TYR A 105 -13.34 10.66 21.11
C TYR A 105 -13.05 11.88 21.99
N GLN A 106 -13.67 11.98 23.16
CA GLN A 106 -13.52 13.11 24.08
C GLN A 106 -12.12 13.22 24.70
N GLN A 107 -11.44 12.09 24.92
CA GLN A 107 -10.08 12.06 25.43
C GLN A 107 -9.04 12.52 24.40
N GLY A 108 -9.44 12.66 23.13
CA GLY A 108 -8.58 13.14 22.05
C GLY A 108 -7.65 12.15 21.32
N PRO A 109 -7.46 10.86 21.69
CA PRO A 109 -6.56 9.98 20.96
C PRO A 109 -7.11 9.53 19.59
N LEU A 110 -8.42 9.64 19.36
CA LEU A 110 -9.08 9.15 18.15
C LEU A 110 -10.13 10.16 17.65
N GLY A 111 -10.22 10.30 16.33
CA GLY A 111 -11.33 10.98 15.69
C GLY A 111 -12.65 10.22 15.89
N GLN A 112 -13.77 10.91 15.66
CA GLN A 112 -15.11 10.32 15.84
C GLN A 112 -15.29 9.03 15.03
N THR A 113 -14.85 9.02 13.78
CA THR A 113 -14.96 7.86 12.88
C THR A 113 -14.20 6.66 13.44
N GLU A 114 -12.95 6.88 13.83
CA GLU A 114 -12.04 5.84 14.33
C GLU A 114 -12.57 5.24 15.65
N ALA A 115 -13.08 6.08 16.55
CA ALA A 115 -13.69 5.62 17.80
C ALA A 115 -14.98 4.81 17.56
N CYS A 116 -15.77 5.17 16.55
CA CYS A 116 -16.98 4.42 16.18
C CYS A 116 -16.65 3.06 15.54
N GLU A 117 -15.64 3.03 14.66
CA GLU A 117 -15.19 1.81 14.00
C GLU A 117 -14.62 0.81 15.01
N LEU A 118 -13.73 1.26 15.90
CA LEU A 118 -13.10 0.42 16.93
C LEU A 118 -14.11 -0.29 17.85
N LEU A 119 -15.24 0.36 18.12
CA LEU A 119 -16.27 -0.16 19.03
C LEU A 119 -17.50 -0.68 18.31
N ILE A 120 -17.44 -0.80 16.98
CA ILE A 120 -18.50 -1.34 16.12
C ILE A 120 -19.84 -0.63 16.39
N VAL A 121 -19.80 0.70 16.34
CA VAL A 121 -20.96 1.57 16.57
C VAL A 121 -21.27 2.36 15.31
N LYS A 122 -22.56 2.43 14.93
CA LYS A 122 -22.98 3.29 13.82
C LYS A 122 -22.72 4.76 14.16
N ARG A 123 -22.05 5.49 13.27
CA ARG A 123 -21.74 6.92 13.47
C ARG A 123 -22.98 7.79 13.77
N ASN A 124 -24.12 7.46 13.16
CA ASN A 124 -25.39 8.17 13.37
C ASN A 124 -26.01 7.94 14.77
N SER A 125 -25.61 6.88 15.47
CA SER A 125 -26.06 6.60 16.84
C SER A 125 -25.15 7.22 17.92
N PHE A 126 -24.03 7.83 17.51
CA PHE A 126 -23.06 8.50 18.38
C PHE A 126 -23.66 9.73 19.08
N TYR A 127 -24.54 10.45 18.38
CA TYR A 127 -25.21 11.67 18.86
C TYR A 127 -26.69 11.47 19.21
N LYS A 128 -27.19 10.23 19.38
CA LYS A 128 -28.59 10.07 19.82
C LYS A 128 -28.77 10.84 21.14
N ARG A 129 -29.43 12.00 21.03
CA ARG A 129 -29.80 12.88 22.13
C ARG A 129 -30.55 12.02 23.14
N LYS A 130 -30.37 12.33 24.42
CA LYS A 130 -31.42 12.06 25.39
C LYS A 130 -32.69 12.72 24.83
N GLU A 131 -33.54 11.95 24.17
CA GLU A 131 -34.96 12.30 24.15
C GLU A 131 -35.40 12.17 25.61
N GLN A 132 -35.97 13.28 26.09
CA GLN A 132 -36.39 13.51 27.48
C GLN A 132 -37.39 12.46 27.95
#